data_AF-A0A2N9EEC9-F1
#
_entry.id   AF-A0A2N9EEC9-F1
#
_cell.length_a   1.000
_cell.length_b   1.000
_cell.length_c   1.000
_cell.angle_alpha   90.00
_cell.angle_beta   90.00
_cell.angle_gamma   90.00
#
_symmetry.space_group_name_H-M   'P 1'
#
loop_
_entity.id
_entity.type
_entity.pdbx_description
1 polymer ?
#
loop_
_entity_poly.entity_id
_entity_poly.type
_entity_poly.pdbx_seq_one_letter_code
_entity_poly.pdbx_strand_id
1 'polypeptide(L)'
;MPATDVDFDLGASPPSAYTIGEYAFADVGNLEHCAKYLNQTLVTYGFPASLDLFANDPVSIARTCNCMYSLLQQRQRDVEFRDSANEQRQRLLSDISRLEAKVERLEAQLQAKDREIATITRTEAKSSAAFKAQIEKLQQERDEFQRMVIGNQQVRTQQIHEMKKKEKEYIKLQERLNQVLMEKKKESRSGMEIMNLLQKEGRQRGTWNGKKTDNDFYKKIVDAYEAKNQELVAENTDLRALLRSMQVDMRDFINAPNGLSKQALAVNERVESDPSQSPLGGRTDVFDLPFHMARDQIEESLRTKMASIKERMVQLQDAQKDAEVTSEATERELELEAQLVEARSIIQEQASIMSKHLAKSERPRDSTISSPAEV
;
A
#
# COMPACT_ATOMS: atom_id res chain seq x y z
N MET A 1 5.28 6.45 37.43
CA MET A 1 6.12 7.67 37.42
C MET A 1 5.29 8.74 36.75
N PRO A 2 4.90 9.81 37.46
CA PRO A 2 3.85 10.72 37.01
C PRO A 2 4.34 11.64 35.89
N ALA A 3 3.43 11.93 34.96
CA ALA A 3 3.57 12.94 33.93
C ALA A 3 3.58 14.33 34.57
N THR A 4 4.61 15.11 34.28
CA THR A 4 4.63 16.54 34.55
C THR A 4 4.11 17.25 33.30
N ASP A 5 2.81 17.53 33.28
CA ASP A 5 2.25 18.62 32.48
C ASP A 5 2.87 19.92 32.99
N VAL A 6 3.73 20.51 32.17
CA VAL A 6 4.19 21.88 32.34
C VAL A 6 3.63 22.63 31.14
N ASP A 7 2.38 23.07 31.27
CA ASP A 7 1.79 24.09 30.42
C ASP A 7 2.68 25.33 30.50
N PHE A 8 3.55 25.50 29.51
CA PHE A 8 4.34 26.71 29.34
C PHE A 8 3.46 27.71 28.60
N ASP A 9 2.54 28.32 29.35
CA ASP A 9 1.75 29.45 28.89
C ASP A 9 2.70 30.61 28.60
N LEU A 10 3.09 30.75 27.31
CA LEU A 10 3.78 31.92 26.79
C LEU A 10 2.76 33.07 26.74
N GLY A 11 2.43 33.55 27.95
CA GLY A 11 1.66 34.75 28.17
C GLY A 11 2.21 35.86 27.30
N ALA A 12 1.32 36.39 26.46
CA ALA A 12 1.56 37.54 25.60
C ALA A 12 2.33 38.60 26.37
N SER A 13 3.54 38.93 25.92
CA SER A 13 4.20 40.16 26.34
C SER A 13 3.21 41.30 26.11
N PRO A 14 2.86 42.08 27.15
CA PRO A 14 1.99 43.21 26.95
C PRO A 14 2.68 44.14 25.93
N PRO A 15 1.92 44.77 25.02
CA PRO A 15 2.50 45.84 24.23
C PRO A 15 3.01 46.86 25.24
N SER A 16 4.32 47.08 25.25
CA SER A 16 4.93 48.20 25.97
C SER A 16 4.49 49.47 25.24
N ALA A 17 3.23 49.83 25.46
CA ALA A 17 2.73 51.17 25.26
C ALA A 17 3.46 51.99 26.32
N TYR A 18 4.53 52.65 25.90
CA TYR A 18 5.14 53.73 26.66
C TYR A 18 4.06 54.80 26.87
N THR A 19 3.28 54.67 27.94
CA THR A 19 2.53 55.77 28.52
C THR A 19 3.56 56.76 29.03
N ILE A 20 3.85 57.79 28.23
CA ILE A 20 4.53 59.01 28.67
C ILE A 20 3.57 59.69 29.64
N GLY A 21 3.62 59.28 30.91
CA GLY A 21 2.75 59.75 31.97
C GLY A 21 3.55 59.93 33.26
N GLU A 22 3.84 61.19 33.57
CA GLU A 22 4.02 61.74 34.94
C GLU A 22 5.22 61.32 35.81
N TYR A 23 6.38 61.02 35.22
CA TYR A 23 7.66 61.12 35.97
C TYR A 23 8.65 61.98 35.18
N ALA A 24 8.69 63.27 35.50
CA ALA A 24 9.66 64.19 34.91
C ALA A 24 11.05 63.90 35.49
N PHE A 25 11.98 63.50 34.62
CA PHE A 25 13.38 63.24 35.00
C PHE A 25 14.11 64.50 35.50
N ALA A 26 13.71 65.69 35.04
CA ALA A 26 14.32 66.96 35.43
C ALA A 26 13.25 68.03 35.75
N ASP A 27 13.54 68.86 36.74
CA ASP A 27 12.79 70.06 37.14
C ASP A 27 13.75 71.22 37.42
N VAL A 28 13.21 72.42 37.65
CA VAL A 28 14.01 73.65 37.85
C VAL A 28 14.96 73.56 39.06
N GLY A 29 14.61 72.78 40.09
CA GLY A 29 15.42 72.62 41.30
C GLY A 29 16.56 71.62 41.17
N ASN A 30 16.56 70.76 40.14
CA ASN A 30 17.53 69.66 40.01
C ASN A 30 18.35 69.66 38.71
N LEU A 31 18.22 70.68 37.86
CA LEU A 31 18.85 70.73 36.53
C LEU A 31 20.37 70.46 36.53
N GLU A 32 21.11 71.04 37.49
CA GLU A 32 22.57 70.86 37.56
C GLU A 32 22.94 69.40 37.88
N HIS A 33 22.17 68.77 38.78
CA HIS A 33 22.36 67.37 39.12
C HIS A 33 22.01 66.45 37.94
N CYS A 34 20.88 66.72 37.26
CA CYS A 34 20.46 65.94 36.09
C CYS A 34 21.43 66.07 34.93
N ALA A 35 21.99 67.25 34.67
CA ALA A 35 23.01 67.45 33.63
C ALA A 35 24.32 66.69 33.94
N LYS A 36 24.76 66.69 35.21
CA LYS A 36 25.92 65.90 35.66
C LYS A 36 25.66 64.40 35.52
N TYR A 37 24.49 63.94 35.95
CA TYR A 37 24.06 62.55 35.81
C TYR A 37 24.05 62.11 34.34
N LEU A 38 23.40 62.87 33.46
CA LEU A 38 23.32 62.55 32.03
C LEU A 38 24.72 62.42 31.40
N ASN A 39 25.64 63.35 31.68
CA ASN A 39 27.01 63.24 31.17
C ASN A 39 27.74 61.99 31.70
N GLN A 40 27.56 61.64 32.97
CA GLN A 40 28.15 60.42 33.54
C GLN A 40 27.58 59.16 32.89
N THR A 41 26.26 59.13 32.71
CA THR A 41 25.54 58.03 32.05
C THR A 41 25.94 57.90 30.58
N LEU A 42 26.08 59.02 29.86
CA LEU A 42 26.56 59.05 28.48
C LEU A 42 27.93 58.36 28.37
N VAL A 43 28.87 58.70 29.25
CA VAL A 43 30.20 58.06 29.28
C VAL A 43 30.11 56.58 29.54
N THR A 44 29.23 56.17 30.46
CA THR A 44 29.02 54.74 30.78
C THR A 44 28.50 53.97 29.55
N TYR A 45 27.63 54.59 28.76
CA TYR A 45 27.13 54.02 27.50
C TYR A 45 28.06 54.27 26.29
N GLY A 46 29.28 54.78 26.50
CA GLY A 46 30.29 54.95 25.46
C GLY A 46 30.15 56.23 24.62
N PHE A 47 29.33 57.19 25.05
CA PHE A 47 29.19 58.51 24.42
C PHE A 47 30.13 59.54 25.06
N PRO A 48 30.56 60.57 24.32
CA PRO A 48 31.34 61.66 24.89
C PRO A 48 30.49 62.51 25.84
N ALA A 49 31.00 62.81 27.04
CA ALA A 49 30.40 63.74 28.01
C ALA A 49 30.49 65.20 27.52
N SER A 50 29.73 65.51 26.49
CA SER A 50 29.74 66.79 25.77
C SER A 50 28.44 67.56 25.92
N LEU A 51 27.52 67.09 26.78
CA LEU A 51 26.22 67.71 26.96
C LEU A 51 26.37 68.92 27.90
N ASP A 52 26.38 70.11 27.33
CA ASP A 52 26.37 71.36 28.09
C ASP A 52 25.12 72.17 27.73
N LEU A 53 24.11 72.07 28.58
CA LEU A 53 22.81 72.72 28.39
C LEU A 53 22.83 74.21 28.74
N PHE A 54 23.90 74.70 29.38
CA PHE A 54 24.03 76.08 29.84
C PHE A 54 25.07 76.88 29.03
N ALA A 55 25.66 76.26 28.00
CA ALA A 55 26.65 76.91 27.15
C ALA A 55 26.06 78.08 26.35
N ASN A 56 26.82 79.16 26.26
CA ASN A 56 26.49 80.33 25.44
C ASN A 56 27.41 80.48 24.22
N ASP A 57 28.42 79.62 24.07
CA ASP A 57 29.34 79.65 22.94
C ASP A 57 28.93 78.62 21.85
N PRO A 58 29.06 78.97 20.55
CA PRO A 58 28.65 78.10 19.46
C PRO A 58 29.34 76.72 19.42
N VAL A 59 30.57 76.62 19.95
CA VAL A 59 31.36 75.39 19.89
C VAL A 59 30.83 74.34 20.88
N SER A 60 30.48 74.77 22.10
CA SER A 60 29.85 73.91 23.11
C SER A 60 28.43 73.51 22.72
N ILE A 61 27.66 74.41 22.09
CA ILE A 61 26.34 74.10 21.55
C ILE A 61 26.44 73.04 20.44
N ALA A 62 27.40 73.19 19.51
CA ALA A 62 27.61 72.19 18.44
C ALA A 62 28.00 70.81 19.00
N ARG A 63 28.85 70.76 20.04
CA ARG A 63 29.20 69.52 20.75
C ARG A 63 27.98 68.83 21.38
N THR A 64 27.11 69.61 22.00
CA THR A 64 25.83 69.16 22.56
C THR A 64 24.92 68.59 21.47
N CYS A 65 24.74 69.30 20.35
CA CYS A 65 23.94 68.83 19.21
C CYS A 65 24.48 67.52 18.61
N ASN A 66 25.79 67.40 18.43
CA ASN A 66 26.42 66.18 17.91
C ASN A 66 26.25 64.98 18.85
N CYS A 67 26.31 65.21 20.17
CA CYS A 67 26.00 64.20 21.18
C CYS A 67 24.54 63.72 21.05
N MET A 68 23.58 64.65 20.97
CA MET A 68 22.17 64.33 20.76
C MET A 68 21.91 63.60 19.44
N TYR A 69 22.56 64.03 18.36
CA TYR A 69 22.47 63.36 17.06
C TYR A 69 23.00 61.92 17.12
N SER A 70 24.12 61.69 17.81
CA SER A 70 24.69 60.34 17.99
C SER A 70 23.74 59.43 18.78
N LEU A 71 23.07 59.95 19.81
CA LEU A 71 22.06 59.23 20.58
C LEU A 71 20.85 58.83 19.70
N LEU A 72 20.35 59.77 18.90
CA LEU A 72 19.24 59.51 17.98
C LEU A 72 19.63 58.48 16.91
N GLN A 73 20.83 58.57 16.36
CA GLN A 73 21.33 57.63 15.36
C GLN A 73 21.53 56.22 15.95
N GLN A 74 22.05 56.12 17.18
CA GLN A 74 22.12 54.83 17.86
C GLN A 74 20.72 54.27 18.12
N ARG A 75 19.78 55.10 18.60
CA ARG A 75 18.41 54.64 18.83
C ARG A 75 17.76 54.12 17.55
N GLN A 76 17.95 54.80 16.42
CA GLN A 76 17.43 54.34 15.13
C GLN A 76 18.01 52.98 14.74
N ARG A 77 19.33 52.80 14.84
CA ARG A 77 19.99 51.51 14.56
C ARG A 77 19.50 50.40 15.49
N ASP A 78 19.30 50.70 16.77
CA ASP A 78 18.78 49.73 17.75
C ASP A 78 17.33 49.31 17.44
N VAL A 79 16.51 50.25 16.94
CA VAL A 79 15.16 49.93 16.46
C VAL A 79 15.24 49.01 15.26
N GLU A 80 15.99 49.39 14.23
CA GLU A 80 16.13 48.61 13.00
C GLU A 80 16.66 47.20 13.26
N PHE A 81 17.68 47.07 14.13
CA PHE A 81 18.22 45.77 14.53
C PHE A 81 17.17 44.91 15.25
N ARG A 82 16.43 45.51 16.20
CA ARG A 82 15.40 44.80 16.95
C ARG A 82 14.23 44.38 16.07
N ASP A 83 13.86 45.21 15.09
CA ASP A 83 12.78 44.91 14.15
C ASP A 83 13.19 43.77 13.21
N SER A 84 14.42 43.80 12.67
CA SER A 84 14.99 42.71 11.87
C SER A 84 15.08 41.39 12.65
N ALA A 85 15.57 41.43 13.89
CA ALA A 85 15.63 40.26 14.77
C ALA A 85 14.23 39.71 15.08
N ASN A 86 13.24 40.59 15.30
CA ASN A 86 11.86 40.18 15.51
C ASN A 86 11.26 39.53 14.26
N GLU A 87 11.52 40.08 13.08
CA GLU A 87 11.05 39.49 11.82
C GLU A 87 11.65 38.10 11.60
N GLN A 88 12.95 37.93 11.82
CA GLN A 88 13.61 36.62 11.76
C GLN A 88 13.02 35.64 12.78
N ARG A 89 12.76 36.09 14.02
CA ARG A 89 12.12 35.26 15.05
C ARG A 89 10.73 34.80 14.60
N GLN A 90 9.92 35.67 14.00
CA GLN A 90 8.57 35.30 13.52
C GLN A 90 8.63 34.28 12.36
N ARG A 91 9.58 34.44 11.43
CA ARG A 91 9.82 33.45 10.37
C ARG A 91 10.19 32.10 10.95
N LEU A 92 11.12 32.06 11.90
CA LEU A 92 11.54 30.81 12.57
C LEU A 92 10.39 30.15 13.33
N LEU A 93 9.54 30.91 14.03
CA LEU A 93 8.35 30.36 14.69
C LEU A 93 7.39 29.72 13.68
N SER A 94 7.20 30.37 12.53
CA SER A 94 6.35 29.83 11.46
C SER A 94 6.94 28.54 10.88
N ASP A 95 8.27 28.48 10.71
CA ASP A 95 8.96 27.27 10.26
C ASP A 95 8.87 26.13 11.28
N ILE A 96 8.98 26.44 12.57
CA ILE A 96 8.81 25.47 13.66
C ILE A 96 7.40 24.88 13.60
N SER A 97 6.34 25.69 13.57
CA SER A 97 4.96 25.19 13.50
C SER A 97 4.71 24.34 12.26
N ARG A 98 5.31 24.70 11.12
CA ARG A 98 5.23 23.90 9.89
C ARG A 98 5.95 22.55 10.04
N LEU A 99 7.11 22.52 10.69
CA LEU A 99 7.86 21.29 10.94
C LEU A 99 7.15 20.39 11.96
N GLU A 100 6.59 20.95 13.02
CA GLU A 100 5.80 20.23 14.02
C GLU A 100 4.60 19.53 13.37
N ALA A 101 3.83 20.24 12.54
CA ALA A 101 2.71 19.64 11.81
C ALA A 101 3.15 18.52 10.85
N LYS A 102 4.35 18.65 10.24
CA LYS A 102 4.92 17.59 9.40
C LYS A 102 5.32 16.37 10.22
N VAL A 103 5.91 16.57 11.40
CA VAL A 103 6.29 15.48 12.32
C VAL A 103 5.04 14.72 12.76
N GLU A 104 4.01 15.41 13.23
CA GLU A 104 2.75 14.78 13.67
C GLU A 104 2.11 13.95 12.54
N ARG A 105 2.11 14.47 11.32
CA ARG A 105 1.61 13.72 10.14
C ARG A 105 2.44 12.46 9.86
N LEU A 106 3.77 12.54 9.96
CA LEU A 106 4.66 11.41 9.73
C LEU A 106 4.52 10.35 10.83
N GLU A 107 4.35 10.77 12.09
CA GLU A 107 4.07 9.88 13.21
C GLU A 107 2.74 9.13 13.03
N ALA A 108 1.68 9.83 12.58
CA ALA A 108 0.41 9.20 12.27
C ALA A 108 0.53 8.17 11.13
N GLN A 109 1.32 8.48 10.09
CA GLN A 109 1.60 7.53 9.00
C GLN A 109 2.40 6.31 9.49
N LEU A 110 3.39 6.51 10.35
CA LEU A 110 4.17 5.43 10.94
C LEU A 110 3.28 4.48 11.74
N GLN A 111 2.44 5.02 12.62
CA GLN A 111 1.48 4.22 13.38
C GLN A 111 0.48 3.47 12.48
N ALA A 112 0.03 4.09 11.39
CA ALA A 112 -0.84 3.42 10.42
C ALA A 112 -0.12 2.24 9.74
N LYS A 113 1.15 2.42 9.35
CA LYS A 113 1.97 1.36 8.77
C LYS A 113 2.28 0.24 9.75
N ASP A 114 2.53 0.53 11.02
CA ASP A 114 2.71 -0.50 12.05
C ASP A 114 1.45 -1.37 12.23
N ARG A 115 0.27 -0.74 12.19
CA ARG A 115 -1.02 -1.47 12.24
C ARG A 115 -1.25 -2.32 10.99
N GLU A 116 -0.89 -1.82 9.81
CA GLU A 116 -0.96 -2.54 8.54
C GLU A 116 -0.05 -3.78 8.57
N ILE A 117 1.21 -3.61 8.98
CA ILE A 117 2.18 -4.71 9.16
C ILE A 117 1.61 -5.75 10.13
N ALA A 118 1.14 -5.34 11.31
CA ALA A 118 0.57 -6.27 12.29
C ALA A 118 -0.65 -7.04 11.74
N THR A 119 -1.42 -6.43 10.83
CA THR A 119 -2.56 -7.09 10.18
C THR A 119 -2.07 -8.12 9.16
N ILE A 120 -1.16 -7.72 8.27
CA ILE A 120 -0.55 -8.59 7.27
C ILE A 120 0.10 -9.81 7.94
N THR A 121 0.95 -9.60 8.95
CA THR A 121 1.62 -10.69 9.69
C THR A 121 0.64 -11.69 10.28
N ARG A 122 -0.49 -11.22 10.85
CA ARG A 122 -1.52 -12.14 11.39
C ARG A 122 -2.20 -12.93 10.28
N THR A 123 -2.49 -12.31 9.15
CA THR A 123 -3.14 -13.00 8.03
C THR A 123 -2.23 -14.00 7.34
N GLU A 124 -0.94 -13.67 7.23
CA GLU A 124 0.11 -14.58 6.77
C GLU A 124 0.26 -15.78 7.72
N ALA A 125 0.30 -15.54 9.04
CA ALA A 125 0.37 -16.62 10.01
C ALA A 125 -0.84 -17.57 9.90
N LYS A 126 -2.05 -17.01 9.71
CA LYS A 126 -3.27 -17.78 9.52
C LYS A 126 -3.25 -18.59 8.23
N SER A 127 -2.85 -17.99 7.10
CA SER A 127 -2.78 -18.69 5.82
C SER A 127 -1.70 -19.78 5.84
N SER A 128 -0.54 -19.51 6.44
CA SER A 128 0.53 -20.49 6.64
C SER A 128 0.05 -21.69 7.45
N ALA A 129 -0.69 -21.47 8.54
CA ALA A 129 -1.28 -22.55 9.32
C ALA A 129 -2.31 -23.37 8.52
N ALA A 130 -3.16 -22.71 7.72
CA ALA A 130 -4.12 -23.38 6.86
C ALA A 130 -3.44 -24.24 5.79
N PHE A 131 -2.37 -23.74 5.16
CA PHE A 131 -1.58 -24.51 4.20
C PHE A 131 -0.89 -25.70 4.84
N LYS A 132 -0.33 -25.56 6.04
CA LYS A 132 0.25 -26.69 6.79
C LYS A 132 -0.78 -27.77 7.05
N ALA A 133 -1.97 -27.40 7.53
CA ALA A 133 -3.07 -28.35 7.76
C ALA A 133 -3.50 -29.07 6.47
N GLN A 134 -3.55 -28.37 5.34
CA GLN A 134 -3.87 -28.98 4.05
C GLN A 134 -2.79 -29.95 3.58
N ILE A 135 -1.51 -29.61 3.78
CA ILE A 135 -0.38 -30.50 3.47
C ILE A 135 -0.47 -31.78 4.32
N GLU A 136 -0.73 -31.66 5.62
CA GLU A 136 -0.89 -32.82 6.51
C GLU A 136 -2.05 -33.72 6.07
N LYS A 137 -3.19 -33.12 5.68
CA LYS A 137 -4.33 -33.88 5.16
C LYS A 137 -3.98 -34.67 3.89
N LEU A 138 -3.30 -34.02 2.94
CA LEU A 138 -2.85 -34.70 1.72
C LEU A 138 -1.84 -35.83 1.99
N GLN A 139 -0.98 -35.66 2.99
CA GLN A 139 -0.06 -36.72 3.43
C GLN A 139 -0.82 -37.92 4.02
N GLN A 140 -1.85 -37.67 4.84
CA GLN A 140 -2.70 -38.72 5.39
C GLN A 140 -3.46 -39.48 4.30
N GLU A 141 -4.09 -38.76 3.36
CA GLU A 141 -4.80 -39.36 2.22
C GLU A 141 -3.86 -40.21 1.36
N ARG A 142 -2.64 -39.72 1.10
CA ARG A 142 -1.59 -40.50 0.42
C ARG A 142 -1.27 -41.79 1.16
N ASP A 143 -1.09 -41.74 2.48
CA ASP A 143 -0.72 -42.90 3.29
C ASP A 143 -1.86 -43.93 3.39
N GLU A 144 -3.11 -43.48 3.42
CA GLU A 144 -4.29 -44.34 3.32
C GLU A 144 -4.39 -45.00 1.95
N PHE A 145 -4.21 -44.24 0.87
CA PHE A 145 -4.21 -44.78 -0.48
C PHE A 145 -3.11 -45.84 -0.66
N GLN A 146 -1.90 -45.56 -0.16
CA GLN A 146 -0.79 -46.51 -0.21
C GLN A 146 -1.11 -47.79 0.57
N ARG A 147 -1.71 -47.70 1.76
CA ARG A 147 -2.18 -48.87 2.52
C ARG A 147 -3.23 -49.68 1.76
N MET A 148 -4.18 -49.00 1.11
CA MET A 148 -5.23 -49.65 0.33
C MET A 148 -4.66 -50.38 -0.89
N VAL A 149 -3.72 -49.78 -1.61
CA VAL A 149 -3.03 -50.40 -2.75
C VAL A 149 -2.30 -51.68 -2.32
N ILE A 150 -1.56 -51.63 -1.21
CA ILE A 150 -0.87 -52.81 -0.67
C ILE A 150 -1.87 -53.90 -0.30
N GLY A 151 -2.96 -53.55 0.40
CA GLY A 151 -4.02 -54.50 0.77
C GLY A 151 -4.70 -55.13 -0.45
N ASN A 152 -5.00 -54.33 -1.49
CA ASN A 152 -5.58 -54.83 -2.73
C ASN A 152 -4.64 -55.80 -3.45
N GLN A 153 -3.34 -55.49 -3.50
CA GLN A 153 -2.33 -56.36 -4.10
C GLN A 153 -2.23 -57.71 -3.37
N GLN A 154 -2.33 -57.71 -2.03
CA GLN A 154 -2.37 -58.94 -1.22
C GLN A 154 -3.62 -59.78 -1.54
N VAL A 155 -4.80 -59.17 -1.55
CA VAL A 155 -6.07 -59.86 -1.89
C VAL A 155 -6.01 -60.44 -3.29
N ARG A 156 -5.50 -59.68 -4.27
CA ARG A 156 -5.34 -60.16 -5.65
C ARG A 156 -4.43 -61.38 -5.72
N THR A 157 -3.32 -61.36 -4.97
CA THR A 157 -2.39 -62.49 -4.88
C THR A 157 -3.09 -63.71 -4.28
N GLN A 158 -3.85 -63.53 -3.20
CA GLN A 158 -4.62 -64.61 -2.55
C GLN A 158 -5.69 -65.20 -3.50
N GLN A 159 -6.43 -64.36 -4.21
CA GLN A 159 -7.42 -64.80 -5.21
C GLN A 159 -6.78 -65.62 -6.32
N ILE A 160 -5.61 -65.22 -6.83
CA ILE A 160 -4.86 -65.99 -7.84
C ILE A 160 -4.49 -67.38 -7.30
N HIS A 161 -4.05 -67.48 -6.05
CA HIS A 161 -3.73 -68.77 -5.44
C HIS A 161 -4.96 -69.66 -5.28
N GLU A 162 -6.10 -69.11 -4.85
CA GLU A 162 -7.37 -69.86 -4.78
C GLU A 162 -7.86 -70.32 -6.15
N MET A 163 -7.79 -69.47 -7.17
CA MET A 163 -8.14 -69.80 -8.54
C MET A 163 -7.32 -70.98 -9.05
N LYS A 164 -5.99 -70.94 -8.87
CA LYS A 164 -5.08 -72.03 -9.24
C LYS A 164 -5.38 -73.33 -8.49
N LYS A 165 -5.82 -73.25 -7.22
CA LYS A 165 -6.24 -74.43 -6.46
C LYS A 165 -7.51 -75.05 -7.04
N LYS A 166 -8.54 -74.24 -7.29
CA LYS A 166 -9.79 -74.69 -7.91
C LYS A 166 -9.59 -75.25 -9.31
N GLU A 167 -8.71 -74.64 -10.10
CA GLU A 167 -8.36 -75.13 -11.43
C GLU A 167 -7.71 -76.52 -11.39
N LYS A 168 -6.82 -76.77 -10.42
CA LYS A 168 -6.28 -78.13 -10.18
C LYS A 168 -7.36 -79.13 -9.76
N GLU A 169 -8.31 -78.73 -8.93
CA GLU A 169 -9.44 -79.59 -8.53
C GLU A 169 -10.38 -79.88 -9.70
N TYR A 170 -10.63 -78.87 -10.55
CA TYR A 170 -11.42 -79.00 -11.77
C TYR A 170 -10.78 -80.00 -12.74
N ILE A 171 -9.47 -79.88 -12.99
CA ILE A 171 -8.72 -80.83 -13.83
C ILE A 171 -8.88 -82.26 -13.29
N LYS A 172 -8.69 -82.48 -11.98
CA LYS A 172 -8.88 -83.81 -11.35
C LYS A 172 -10.31 -84.34 -11.49
N LEU A 173 -11.31 -83.47 -11.37
CA LEU A 173 -12.71 -83.87 -11.53
C LEU A 173 -13.04 -84.20 -12.99
N GLN A 174 -12.49 -83.43 -13.93
CA GLN A 174 -12.60 -83.67 -15.36
C GLN A 174 -11.95 -85.01 -15.74
N GLU A 175 -10.78 -85.34 -15.19
CA GLU A 175 -10.12 -86.64 -15.36
C GLU A 175 -11.00 -87.79 -14.85
N ARG A 176 -11.57 -87.67 -13.64
CA ARG A 176 -12.49 -88.68 -13.08
C ARG A 176 -13.75 -88.86 -13.93
N LEU A 177 -14.34 -87.76 -14.40
CA LEU A 177 -15.52 -87.83 -15.26
C LEU A 177 -15.19 -88.57 -16.57
N ASN A 178 -14.06 -88.24 -17.20
CA ASN A 178 -13.60 -88.93 -18.39
C ASN A 178 -13.36 -90.42 -18.12
N GLN A 179 -12.81 -90.78 -16.95
CA GLN A 179 -12.62 -92.16 -16.54
C GLN A 179 -13.95 -92.90 -16.42
N VAL A 180 -14.94 -92.33 -15.73
CA VAL A 180 -16.30 -92.89 -15.63
C VAL A 180 -16.96 -93.02 -17.01
N LEU A 181 -16.80 -92.04 -17.90
CA LEU A 181 -17.33 -92.12 -19.27
C LEU A 181 -16.68 -93.23 -20.09
N MET A 182 -15.38 -93.47 -19.91
CA MET A 182 -14.65 -94.57 -20.56
C MET A 182 -15.03 -95.93 -19.97
N GLU A 183 -15.22 -96.04 -18.66
CA GLU A 183 -15.77 -97.22 -17.98
C GLU A 183 -17.18 -97.53 -18.49
N LYS A 184 -18.07 -96.53 -18.58
CA LYS A 184 -19.41 -96.68 -19.14
C LYS A 184 -19.41 -97.10 -20.62
N LYS A 185 -18.46 -96.61 -21.42
CA LYS A 185 -18.25 -97.08 -22.81
C LYS A 185 -17.78 -98.53 -22.87
N LYS A 186 -17.02 -98.99 -21.86
CA LYS A 186 -16.52 -100.36 -21.75
C LYS A 186 -17.61 -101.33 -21.29
N GLU A 187 -18.47 -100.91 -20.35
CA GLU A 187 -19.70 -101.61 -19.96
C GLU A 187 -20.76 -101.61 -21.08
N SER A 188 -20.83 -100.57 -21.90
CA SER A 188 -21.74 -100.52 -23.06
C SER A 188 -21.44 -101.55 -24.16
N ARG A 189 -20.32 -102.30 -24.09
CA ARG A 189 -20.09 -103.47 -24.96
C ARG A 189 -20.71 -104.77 -24.42
N SER A 190 -21.29 -104.75 -23.23
CA SER A 190 -21.97 -105.91 -22.64
C SER A 190 -23.22 -105.48 -21.88
N GLY A 191 -24.38 -105.64 -22.52
CA GLY A 191 -25.64 -105.88 -21.81
C GLY A 191 -26.67 -104.75 -21.88
N MET A 192 -27.66 -105.00 -22.75
CA MET A 192 -29.09 -104.68 -22.60
C MET A 192 -29.49 -103.21 -22.39
N GLU A 193 -29.97 -102.63 -23.48
CA GLU A 193 -30.62 -101.33 -23.53
C GLU A 193 -32.02 -101.42 -22.89
N ILE A 194 -32.17 -100.87 -21.69
CA ILE A 194 -33.47 -100.66 -21.05
C ILE A 194 -33.97 -99.29 -21.50
N MET A 195 -34.81 -99.30 -22.53
CA MET A 195 -35.81 -98.25 -22.74
C MET A 195 -36.82 -98.32 -21.60
N ASN A 196 -36.82 -97.34 -20.71
CA ASN A 196 -38.09 -96.78 -20.27
C ASN A 196 -38.00 -95.37 -19.72
N LEU A 197 -39.07 -94.67 -20.05
CA LEU A 197 -39.46 -93.33 -19.66
C LEU A 197 -39.34 -93.10 -18.15
N LEU A 198 -38.65 -92.04 -17.75
CA LEU A 198 -39.01 -91.29 -16.55
C LEU A 198 -38.70 -89.80 -16.75
N GLN A 199 -39.79 -89.08 -17.02
CA GLN A 199 -40.10 -87.76 -16.49
C GLN A 199 -38.91 -86.81 -16.36
N LYS A 200 -38.77 -85.94 -17.36
CA LYS A 200 -38.21 -84.60 -17.14
C LYS A 200 -39.13 -83.87 -16.17
N GLU A 201 -38.86 -84.00 -14.88
CA GLU A 201 -39.30 -82.99 -13.93
C GLU A 201 -38.76 -81.64 -14.39
N GLY A 202 -39.70 -80.71 -14.52
CA GLY A 202 -39.46 -79.36 -14.98
C GLY A 202 -38.48 -78.63 -14.08
N ARG A 203 -37.20 -78.68 -14.44
CA ARG A 203 -36.35 -77.51 -14.23
C ARG A 203 -36.96 -76.39 -15.03
N GLN A 204 -37.35 -75.33 -14.32
CA GLN A 204 -37.85 -74.10 -14.90
C GLN A 204 -37.01 -73.70 -16.11
N ARG A 205 -37.62 -73.79 -17.29
CA ARG A 205 -37.21 -73.03 -18.45
C ARG A 205 -37.26 -71.57 -18.00
N GLY A 206 -36.11 -70.89 -18.03
CA GLY A 206 -36.07 -69.45 -17.90
C GLY A 206 -37.07 -68.84 -18.86
N THR A 207 -38.06 -68.15 -18.31
CA THR A 207 -39.04 -67.39 -19.07
C THR A 207 -38.26 -66.37 -19.87
N TRP A 208 -38.20 -66.54 -21.20
CA TRP A 208 -37.67 -65.53 -22.11
C TRP A 208 -38.69 -64.38 -22.13
N ASN A 209 -38.63 -63.52 -21.11
CA ASN A 209 -39.41 -62.29 -21.02
C ASN A 209 -38.68 -61.20 -21.80
N GLY A 210 -38.89 -61.15 -23.13
CA GLY A 210 -38.45 -60.01 -23.95
C GLY A 210 -39.04 -58.66 -23.49
N LYS A 211 -40.16 -58.70 -22.74
CA LYS A 211 -40.75 -57.52 -22.09
C LYS A 211 -39.87 -56.90 -20.99
N LYS A 212 -39.00 -57.67 -20.32
CA LYS A 212 -38.11 -57.14 -19.29
C LYS A 212 -36.89 -56.43 -19.90
N THR A 213 -36.35 -56.98 -20.99
CA THR A 213 -35.19 -56.39 -21.67
C THR A 213 -35.52 -55.05 -22.33
N ASP A 214 -36.72 -54.90 -22.93
CA ASP A 214 -37.14 -53.61 -23.48
C ASP A 214 -37.39 -52.57 -22.38
N ASN A 215 -38.03 -52.97 -21.27
CA ASN A 215 -38.23 -52.09 -20.13
C ASN A 215 -36.90 -51.62 -19.52
N ASP A 216 -35.93 -52.53 -19.37
CA ASP A 216 -34.57 -52.22 -18.92
C ASP A 216 -33.81 -51.32 -19.91
N PHE A 217 -34.10 -51.44 -21.21
CA PHE A 217 -33.49 -50.60 -22.25
C PHE A 217 -34.06 -49.17 -22.22
N TYR A 218 -35.39 -49.01 -22.15
CA TYR A 218 -36.03 -47.71 -21.94
C TYR A 218 -35.57 -47.08 -20.64
N LYS A 219 -35.45 -47.86 -19.56
CA LYS A 219 -34.94 -47.39 -18.28
C LYS A 219 -33.50 -46.89 -18.41
N LYS A 220 -32.59 -47.63 -19.05
CA LYS A 220 -31.21 -47.16 -19.29
C LYS A 220 -31.14 -45.87 -20.10
N ILE A 221 -32.01 -45.70 -21.09
CA ILE A 221 -32.08 -44.46 -21.87
C ILE A 221 -32.54 -43.31 -20.97
N VAL A 222 -33.61 -43.50 -20.19
CA VAL A 222 -34.11 -42.49 -19.25
C VAL A 222 -33.05 -42.15 -18.21
N ASP A 223 -32.43 -43.15 -17.58
CA ASP A 223 -31.36 -42.96 -16.58
C ASP A 223 -30.17 -42.19 -17.19
N ALA A 224 -29.80 -42.47 -18.44
CA ALA A 224 -28.73 -41.76 -19.13
C ALA A 224 -29.09 -40.30 -19.45
N TYR A 225 -30.33 -40.04 -19.88
CA TYR A 225 -30.84 -38.69 -20.10
C TYR A 225 -30.96 -37.91 -18.79
N GLU A 226 -31.40 -38.56 -17.71
CA GLU A 226 -31.52 -37.95 -16.39
C GLU A 226 -30.14 -37.64 -15.80
N ALA A 227 -29.18 -38.55 -15.92
CA ALA A 227 -27.79 -38.29 -15.56
C ALA A 227 -27.20 -37.10 -16.34
N LYS A 228 -27.46 -37.03 -17.66
CA LYS A 228 -27.02 -35.89 -18.48
C LYS A 228 -27.72 -34.58 -18.09
N ASN A 229 -28.99 -34.63 -17.74
CA ASN A 229 -29.73 -33.46 -17.27
C ASN A 229 -29.21 -32.98 -15.91
N GLN A 230 -28.88 -33.89 -14.99
CA GLN A 230 -28.26 -33.56 -13.71
C GLN A 230 -26.87 -32.94 -13.90
N GLU A 231 -26.05 -33.48 -14.80
CA GLU A 231 -24.73 -32.92 -15.16
C GLU A 231 -24.89 -31.48 -15.71
N LEU A 232 -25.85 -31.26 -16.59
CA LEU A 232 -26.12 -29.94 -17.18
C LEU A 232 -26.62 -28.93 -16.14
N VAL A 233 -27.47 -29.35 -15.20
CA VAL A 233 -27.92 -28.52 -14.07
C VAL A 233 -26.76 -28.19 -13.13
N ALA A 234 -25.89 -29.15 -12.85
CA ALA A 234 -24.69 -28.93 -12.04
C ALA A 234 -23.74 -27.93 -12.70
N GLU A 235 -23.41 -28.13 -13.98
CA GLU A 235 -22.56 -27.21 -14.75
C GLU A 235 -23.17 -25.80 -14.83
N ASN A 236 -24.49 -25.69 -15.01
CA ASN A 236 -25.16 -24.39 -15.00
C ASN A 236 -25.06 -23.70 -13.64
N THR A 237 -25.13 -24.45 -12.55
CA THR A 237 -24.99 -23.94 -11.18
C THR A 237 -23.56 -23.43 -10.94
N ASP A 238 -22.56 -24.18 -11.39
CA ASP A 238 -21.15 -23.81 -11.30
C ASP A 238 -20.84 -22.56 -12.15
N LEU A 239 -21.39 -22.47 -13.36
CA LEU A 239 -21.26 -21.29 -14.22
C LEU A 239 -21.88 -20.03 -13.58
N ARG A 240 -23.05 -20.16 -12.94
CA ARG A 240 -23.67 -19.05 -12.20
C ARG A 240 -22.80 -18.62 -11.01
N ALA A 241 -22.23 -19.58 -10.28
CA ALA A 241 -21.32 -19.30 -9.17
C ALA A 241 -20.05 -18.59 -9.65
N LEU A 242 -19.46 -19.05 -10.76
CA LEU A 242 -18.28 -18.45 -11.37
C LEU A 242 -18.54 -17.02 -11.84
N LEU A 243 -19.67 -16.78 -12.52
CA LEU A 243 -20.07 -15.43 -12.94
C LEU A 243 -20.27 -14.49 -11.75
N ARG A 244 -20.85 -14.97 -10.65
CA ARG A 244 -20.96 -14.20 -9.41
C ARG A 244 -19.59 -13.87 -8.83
N SER A 245 -18.69 -14.85 -8.75
CA SER A 245 -17.32 -14.64 -8.27
C SER A 245 -16.60 -13.60 -9.11
N MET A 246 -16.59 -13.76 -10.43
CA MET A 246 -15.95 -12.81 -11.33
C MET A 246 -16.53 -11.40 -11.20
N GLN A 247 -17.84 -11.26 -11.03
CA GLN A 247 -18.46 -9.95 -10.83
C GLN A 247 -18.03 -9.30 -9.51
N VAL A 248 -17.81 -10.08 -8.44
CA VAL A 248 -17.26 -9.58 -7.17
C VAL A 248 -15.79 -9.20 -7.34
N ASP A 249 -14.98 -10.09 -7.93
CA ASP A 249 -13.54 -9.85 -8.14
C ASP A 249 -13.31 -8.60 -9.00
N MET A 250 -14.08 -8.41 -10.07
CA MET A 250 -14.02 -7.22 -10.93
C MET A 250 -14.43 -5.94 -10.19
N ARG A 251 -15.45 -6.03 -9.31
CA ARG A 251 -15.88 -4.90 -8.49
C ARG A 251 -14.80 -4.51 -7.50
N ASP A 252 -14.19 -5.48 -6.83
CA ASP A 252 -13.15 -5.26 -5.83
C ASP A 252 -11.88 -4.70 -6.48
N PHE A 253 -11.48 -5.26 -7.63
CA PHE A 253 -10.33 -4.77 -8.39
C PHE A 253 -10.47 -3.32 -8.84
N ILE A 254 -11.67 -2.92 -9.28
CA ILE A 254 -11.90 -1.60 -9.88
C ILE A 254 -12.18 -0.53 -8.84
N ASN A 255 -12.88 -0.89 -7.76
CA ASN A 255 -13.15 0.01 -6.63
C ASN A 255 -11.98 0.08 -5.64
N ALA A 256 -10.94 -0.74 -5.80
CA ALA A 256 -9.71 -0.55 -5.07
C ALA A 256 -9.12 0.83 -5.41
N PRO A 257 -8.88 1.70 -4.42
CA PRO A 257 -8.21 2.98 -4.66
C PRO A 257 -6.82 2.68 -5.20
N ASN A 258 -6.54 3.16 -6.42
CA ASN A 258 -5.30 3.00 -7.19
C ASN A 258 -4.18 2.24 -6.46
N GLY A 259 -4.03 0.94 -6.77
CA GLY A 259 -2.77 0.22 -6.62
C GLY A 259 -2.26 -0.08 -5.21
N LEU A 260 -3.09 -0.02 -4.17
CA LEU A 260 -2.76 -0.59 -2.86
C LEU A 260 -3.85 -1.56 -2.42
N SER A 261 -3.51 -2.86 -2.46
CA SER A 261 -4.31 -3.95 -1.91
C SER A 261 -4.70 -3.64 -0.46
N LYS A 262 -5.93 -3.15 -0.25
CA LYS A 262 -6.51 -3.03 1.08
C LYS A 262 -7.10 -4.36 1.49
N GLN A 263 -6.36 -5.08 2.32
CA GLN A 263 -6.96 -5.97 3.30
C GLN A 263 -7.78 -5.12 4.28
N ALA A 264 -9.06 -5.48 4.41
CA ALA A 264 -10.09 -4.70 5.06
C ALA A 264 -9.84 -4.44 6.56
N LEU A 265 -9.99 -3.17 6.98
CA LEU A 265 -10.53 -2.81 8.28
C LEU A 265 -11.47 -1.61 8.10
N ALA A 266 -12.76 -1.88 8.22
CA ALA A 266 -13.80 -0.86 8.29
C ALA A 266 -13.89 -0.33 9.73
N VAL A 267 -13.63 0.97 9.92
CA VAL A 267 -14.32 1.78 10.93
C VAL A 267 -14.55 3.18 10.35
N ASN A 268 -15.74 3.31 9.75
CA ASN A 268 -16.66 4.44 9.82
C ASN A 268 -16.13 5.88 9.60
N GLU A 269 -16.28 6.36 8.37
CA GLU A 269 -16.80 7.71 8.15
C GLU A 269 -17.96 7.59 7.16
N ARG A 270 -19.18 7.90 7.65
CA ARG A 270 -20.40 7.94 6.85
C ARG A 270 -20.31 9.13 5.90
N VAL A 271 -19.78 8.87 4.72
CA VAL A 271 -20.30 9.51 3.51
C VAL A 271 -21.10 8.43 2.83
N GLU A 272 -22.43 8.55 2.86
CA GLU A 272 -23.34 7.77 2.02
C GLU A 272 -23.04 8.11 0.55
N SER A 273 -21.99 7.53 -0.01
CA SER A 273 -21.95 7.30 -1.44
C SER A 273 -22.84 6.08 -1.68
N ASP A 274 -24.05 6.35 -2.15
CA ASP A 274 -24.99 5.34 -2.60
C ASP A 274 -24.23 4.27 -3.44
N PRO A 275 -24.25 2.98 -3.06
CA PRO A 275 -23.55 1.91 -3.79
C PRO A 275 -24.05 1.73 -5.23
N SER A 276 -25.06 2.50 -5.66
CA SER A 276 -25.51 2.67 -7.04
C SER A 276 -24.59 3.54 -7.91
N GLN A 277 -23.68 4.33 -7.34
CA GLN A 277 -22.84 5.32 -8.06
C GLN A 277 -21.50 4.78 -8.59
N SER A 278 -21.16 3.50 -8.33
CA SER A 278 -20.02 2.86 -8.97
C SER A 278 -20.38 2.50 -10.43
N PRO A 279 -19.52 2.75 -11.44
CA PRO A 279 -19.79 2.44 -12.85
C PRO A 279 -20.11 0.96 -13.12
N LEU A 280 -19.90 0.08 -12.13
CA LEU A 280 -20.12 -1.35 -12.18
C LEU A 280 -21.05 -1.87 -11.05
N GLY A 281 -21.83 -0.99 -10.43
CA GLY A 281 -22.91 -1.38 -9.50
C GLY A 281 -23.96 -2.26 -10.20
N GLY A 282 -24.49 -3.26 -9.49
CA GLY A 282 -25.52 -4.15 -10.04
C GLY A 282 -25.86 -5.30 -9.08
N ARG A 283 -27.14 -5.65 -9.01
CA ARG A 283 -27.62 -6.79 -8.21
C ARG A 283 -27.12 -8.11 -8.84
N THR A 284 -26.73 -9.06 -7.98
CA THR A 284 -26.26 -10.40 -8.37
C THR A 284 -27.41 -11.41 -8.52
N ASP A 285 -28.62 -11.02 -8.18
CA ASP A 285 -29.84 -11.83 -8.29
C ASP A 285 -30.23 -12.15 -9.74
N VAL A 286 -29.77 -11.34 -10.70
CA VAL A 286 -30.00 -11.57 -12.14
C VAL A 286 -29.46 -12.91 -12.63
N PHE A 287 -28.41 -13.45 -11.97
CA PHE A 287 -27.83 -14.75 -12.32
C PHE A 287 -28.66 -15.94 -11.83
N ASP A 288 -29.59 -15.73 -10.91
CA ASP A 288 -30.42 -16.80 -10.35
C ASP A 288 -31.73 -16.99 -11.14
N LEU A 289 -32.09 -16.04 -12.01
CA LEU A 289 -33.26 -16.14 -12.88
C LEU A 289 -33.11 -17.26 -13.94
N PRO A 290 -34.23 -17.79 -14.48
CA PRO A 290 -34.19 -18.68 -15.63
C PRO A 290 -33.44 -18.03 -16.80
N PHE A 291 -32.55 -18.78 -17.44
CA PHE A 291 -31.61 -18.22 -18.43
C PHE A 291 -32.31 -17.43 -19.55
N HIS A 292 -33.41 -17.94 -20.07
CA HIS A 292 -34.18 -17.25 -21.12
C HIS A 292 -34.76 -15.88 -20.70
N MET A 293 -34.94 -15.64 -19.39
CA MET A 293 -35.45 -14.37 -18.86
C MET A 293 -34.33 -13.38 -18.53
N ALA A 294 -33.13 -13.90 -18.24
CA ALA A 294 -31.99 -13.10 -17.79
C ALA A 294 -30.92 -12.87 -18.87
N ARG A 295 -30.95 -13.64 -19.97
CA ARG A 295 -29.91 -13.63 -21.00
C ARG A 295 -29.57 -12.23 -21.49
N ASP A 296 -30.58 -11.47 -21.91
CA ASP A 296 -30.37 -10.17 -22.54
C ASP A 296 -29.87 -9.14 -21.50
N GLN A 297 -30.38 -9.22 -20.26
CA GLN A 297 -29.93 -8.36 -19.16
C GLN A 297 -28.48 -8.65 -18.74
N ILE A 298 -28.10 -9.93 -18.71
CA ILE A 298 -26.71 -10.34 -18.42
C ILE A 298 -25.79 -9.86 -19.54
N GLU A 299 -26.19 -10.04 -20.80
CA GLU A 299 -25.40 -9.60 -21.96
C GLU A 299 -25.21 -8.08 -21.97
N GLU A 300 -26.27 -7.31 -21.80
CA GLU A 300 -26.23 -5.85 -21.80
C GLU A 300 -25.42 -5.30 -20.62
N SER A 301 -25.60 -5.89 -19.43
CA SER A 301 -24.81 -5.58 -18.23
C SER A 301 -23.32 -5.82 -18.48
N LEU A 302 -22.94 -6.97 -19.03
CA LEU A 302 -21.53 -7.27 -19.33
C LEU A 302 -20.95 -6.35 -20.40
N ARG A 303 -21.69 -6.04 -21.47
CA ARG A 303 -21.23 -5.08 -22.50
C ARG A 303 -21.01 -3.69 -21.93
N THR A 304 -21.95 -3.21 -21.13
CA THR A 304 -21.86 -1.89 -20.48
C THR A 304 -20.67 -1.84 -19.53
N LYS A 305 -20.51 -2.87 -18.68
CA LYS A 305 -19.38 -2.98 -17.77
C LYS A 305 -18.03 -3.00 -18.50
N MET A 306 -17.94 -3.75 -19.60
CA MET A 306 -16.72 -3.81 -20.43
C MET A 306 -16.39 -2.46 -21.08
N ALA A 307 -17.40 -1.73 -21.54
CA ALA A 307 -17.21 -0.38 -22.10
C ALA A 307 -16.66 0.60 -21.04
N SER A 308 -17.25 0.62 -19.84
CA SER A 308 -16.76 1.45 -18.73
C SER A 308 -15.33 1.11 -18.31
N ILE A 309 -14.96 -0.18 -18.31
CA ILE A 309 -13.59 -0.62 -18.02
C ILE A 309 -12.62 -0.09 -19.07
N LYS A 310 -12.97 -0.22 -20.35
CA LYS A 310 -12.14 0.24 -21.45
C LYS A 310 -11.89 1.76 -21.38
N GLU A 311 -12.93 2.53 -21.08
CA GLU A 311 -12.81 3.98 -20.91
C GLU A 311 -11.88 4.34 -19.74
N ARG A 312 -12.05 3.71 -18.58
CA ARG A 312 -11.19 3.96 -17.42
C ARG A 312 -9.73 3.55 -17.66
N MET A 313 -9.48 2.47 -18.40
CA MET A 313 -8.13 2.07 -18.78
C MET A 313 -7.43 3.13 -19.65
N VAL A 314 -8.16 3.72 -20.59
CA VAL A 314 -7.64 4.82 -21.43
C VAL A 314 -7.30 6.03 -20.55
N GLN A 315 -8.19 6.43 -19.64
CA GLN A 315 -7.94 7.53 -18.71
C GLN A 315 -6.71 7.30 -17.83
N LEU A 316 -6.53 6.08 -17.31
CA LEU A 316 -5.35 5.72 -16.51
C LEU A 316 -4.06 5.77 -17.33
N GLN A 317 -4.10 5.34 -18.59
CA GLN A 317 -2.95 5.37 -19.48
C GLN A 317 -2.56 6.80 -19.85
N ASP A 318 -3.53 7.69 -20.04
CA ASP A 318 -3.29 9.11 -20.30
C ASP A 318 -2.75 9.81 -19.06
N ALA A 319 -3.33 9.57 -17.88
CA ALA A 319 -2.81 10.09 -16.62
C ALA A 319 -1.38 9.62 -16.30
N GLN A 320 -1.04 8.39 -16.68
CA GLN A 320 0.33 7.87 -16.53
C GLN A 320 1.32 8.59 -17.45
N LYS A 321 0.95 8.85 -18.70
CA LYS A 321 1.79 9.63 -19.64
C LYS A 321 1.97 11.06 -19.16
N ASP A 322 0.89 11.69 -18.69
CA ASP A 322 0.97 13.05 -18.15
C ASP A 322 1.87 13.12 -16.92
N ALA A 323 1.81 12.12 -16.02
CA ALA A 323 2.69 12.00 -14.86
C ALA A 323 4.17 11.78 -15.24
N GLU A 324 4.44 10.98 -16.27
CA GLU A 324 5.78 10.75 -16.81
C GLU A 324 6.38 12.04 -17.39
N VAL A 325 5.61 12.79 -18.18
CA VAL A 325 6.02 14.09 -18.73
C VAL A 325 6.27 15.11 -17.61
N THR A 326 5.45 15.12 -16.56
CA THR A 326 5.69 16.02 -15.42
C THR A 326 6.94 15.63 -14.64
N SER A 327 7.22 14.33 -14.47
CA SER A 327 8.44 13.85 -13.84
C SER A 327 9.68 14.28 -14.62
N GLU A 328 9.69 14.06 -15.94
CA GLU A 328 10.80 14.50 -16.81
C GLU A 328 11.02 16.01 -16.75
N ALA A 329 9.94 16.80 -16.71
CA ALA A 329 10.02 18.25 -16.56
C ALA A 329 10.66 18.67 -15.22
N THR A 330 10.28 18.01 -14.12
CA THR A 330 10.87 18.29 -12.79
C THR A 330 12.35 17.88 -12.70
N GLU A 331 12.75 16.78 -13.35
CA GLU A 331 14.15 16.36 -13.41
C GLU A 331 14.98 17.37 -14.21
N ARG A 332 14.45 17.84 -15.35
CA ARG A 332 15.08 18.88 -16.17
C ARG A 332 15.23 20.20 -15.41
N GLU A 333 14.26 20.56 -14.58
CA GLU A 333 14.32 21.77 -13.73
C GLU A 333 15.46 21.66 -12.71
N LEU A 334 15.59 20.52 -12.01
CA LEU A 334 16.69 20.28 -11.07
C LEU A 334 18.08 20.32 -11.75
N GLU A 335 18.21 19.79 -12.96
CA GLU A 335 19.46 19.89 -13.74
C GLU A 335 19.82 21.34 -14.07
N LEU A 336 18.83 22.15 -14.46
CA LEU A 336 19.04 23.56 -14.78
C LEU A 336 19.40 24.38 -13.53
N GLU A 337 18.80 24.07 -12.37
CA GLU A 337 19.20 24.66 -11.09
C GLU A 337 20.66 24.35 -10.75
N ALA A 338 21.10 23.11 -10.94
CA ALA A 338 22.49 22.71 -10.73
C ALA A 338 23.46 23.48 -11.63
N GLN A 339 23.13 23.61 -12.93
CA GLN A 339 23.93 24.39 -13.89
C GLN A 339 23.99 25.88 -13.51
N LEU A 340 22.91 26.45 -13.00
CA LEU A 340 22.87 27.83 -12.52
C LEU A 340 23.78 28.05 -11.31
N VAL A 341 23.82 27.09 -10.39
CA VAL A 341 24.72 27.13 -9.22
C VAL A 341 26.18 27.09 -9.68
N GLU A 342 26.52 26.22 -10.63
CA GLU A 342 27.87 26.15 -11.21
C GLU A 342 28.26 27.46 -11.91
N ALA A 343 27.38 28.01 -12.75
CA ALA A 343 27.62 29.28 -13.42
C ALA A 343 27.84 30.45 -12.44
N ARG A 344 27.09 30.49 -11.34
CA ARG A 344 27.28 31.50 -10.28
C ARG A 344 28.63 31.35 -9.60
N SER A 345 29.09 30.12 -9.34
CA SER A 345 30.41 29.85 -8.79
C SER A 345 31.53 30.38 -9.69
N ILE A 346 31.43 30.10 -11.00
CA ILE A 346 32.40 30.58 -11.99
C ILE A 346 32.44 32.12 -12.03
N ILE A 347 31.27 32.77 -12.05
CA ILE A 347 31.19 34.25 -12.03
C ILE A 347 31.84 34.82 -10.76
N GLN A 348 31.59 34.19 -9.60
CA GLN A 348 32.17 34.63 -8.33
C GLN A 348 33.71 34.47 -8.32
N GLU A 349 34.22 33.39 -8.88
CA GLU A 349 35.66 33.19 -9.05
C GLU A 349 36.28 34.22 -10.00
N GLN A 350 35.65 34.48 -11.14
CA GLN A 350 36.08 35.50 -12.09
C GLN A 350 36.09 36.90 -11.46
N ALA A 351 35.06 37.26 -10.69
CA ALA A 351 35.00 38.52 -9.95
C ALA A 351 36.14 38.64 -8.93
N SER A 352 36.43 37.57 -8.19
CA SER A 352 37.55 37.51 -7.24
C SER A 352 38.91 37.73 -7.92
N ILE A 353 39.12 37.09 -9.07
CA ILE A 353 40.32 37.28 -9.90
C ILE A 353 40.43 38.74 -10.36
N MET A 354 39.35 39.31 -10.89
CA MET A 354 39.31 40.72 -11.33
C MET A 354 39.64 41.69 -10.19
N SER A 355 39.05 41.51 -9.00
CA SER A 355 39.36 42.35 -7.83
C SER A 355 40.84 42.27 -7.42
N LYS A 356 41.46 41.08 -7.49
CA LYS A 356 42.90 40.91 -7.23
C LYS A 356 43.77 41.64 -8.27
N HIS A 357 43.36 41.68 -9.54
CA HIS A 357 44.09 42.40 -10.58
C HIS A 357 43.95 43.92 -10.44
N LEU A 358 42.76 44.43 -10.12
CA LEU A 358 42.53 45.84 -9.82
C LEU A 358 43.37 46.31 -8.62
N ALA A 359 43.38 45.55 -7.52
CA ALA A 359 44.19 45.85 -6.34
C ALA A 359 45.71 45.81 -6.60
N LYS A 360 46.18 45.07 -7.62
CA LYS A 360 47.58 45.08 -8.07
C LYS A 360 47.92 46.29 -8.95
N SER A 361 46.94 46.83 -9.69
CA SER A 361 47.13 47.99 -10.56
C SER A 361 47.16 49.32 -9.78
N GLU A 362 46.57 49.38 -8.58
CA GLU A 362 46.52 50.59 -7.75
C GLU A 362 47.74 50.80 -6.82
N ARG A 363 48.75 49.92 -6.83
CA ARG A 363 50.01 50.20 -6.10
C ARG A 363 50.87 51.20 -6.89
N PRO A 364 51.18 52.40 -6.35
CA PRO A 364 52.01 53.36 -7.05
C PRO A 364 53.45 52.85 -7.18
N ARG A 365 54.04 52.99 -8.37
CA ARG A 365 55.49 52.89 -8.54
C ARG A 365 56.12 54.13 -7.91
N ASP A 366 56.63 54.00 -6.69
CA ASP A 366 57.50 55.03 -6.10
C ASP A 366 58.79 55.12 -6.92
N SER A 367 58.84 56.12 -7.79
CA SER A 367 60.06 56.61 -8.43
C SER A 367 60.84 57.44 -7.41
N THR A 368 61.88 56.84 -6.83
CA THR A 368 62.92 57.54 -6.07
C THR A 368 63.68 58.50 -6.99
N ILE A 369 63.32 59.78 -6.94
CA ILE A 369 64.11 60.88 -7.49
C ILE A 369 65.19 61.21 -6.44
N SER A 370 66.45 60.90 -6.75
CA SER A 370 67.61 61.35 -5.98
C SER A 370 68.10 62.68 -6.55
N SER A 371 68.04 63.76 -5.76
CA SER A 371 68.70 65.04 -6.06
C SER A 371 70.08 65.07 -5.41
N PRO A 372 71.13 65.60 -6.07
CA PRO A 372 72.46 65.72 -5.49
C PRO A 372 72.56 66.99 -4.62
N ALA A 373 73.31 66.89 -3.53
CA ALA A 373 73.77 68.03 -2.73
C ALA A 373 75.28 68.18 -2.90
N GLU A 374 75.71 69.41 -3.19
CA GLU A 374 77.10 69.86 -3.20
C GLU A 374 77.69 69.82 -1.78
N VAL A 375 78.91 69.27 -1.65
CA VAL A 375 80.17 69.90 -1.18
C VAL A 375 81.30 68.90 -1.38
#